data_AF-A0A7J3C8P1-F1
#
_entry.id   AF-A0A7J3C8P1-F1
#
_cell.length_a   1.000
_cell.length_b   1.000
_cell.length_c   1.000
_cell.angle_alpha   90.00
_cell.angle_beta   90.00
_cell.angle_gamma   90.00
#
_symmetry.space_group_name_H-M   'P 1'
#
loop_
_entity.id
_entity.type
_entity.pdbx_description
1 polymer ?
#
loop_
_entity_poly.entity_id
_entity_poly.type
_entity_poly.pdbx_seq_one_letter_code
_entity_poly.pdbx_strand_id
1 'polypeptide(L)'
;MAEYITLAYGNGSVTVAKYSRIKVYHQFLGSIRGFIVSDDDTTLTLIIPDDIDSFDKGIIEGKEKSFKKEYLKGFAFYPEVTRFETRDSQGDV
;
A
#
# COMPACT_ATOMS: atom_id res chain seq x y z
N MET A 1 2.34 10.14 17.53
CA MET A 1 1.21 10.19 16.58
C MET A 1 1.48 9.15 15.51
N ALA A 2 0.47 8.35 15.14
CA ALA A 2 0.58 7.49 13.97
C ALA A 2 0.46 8.37 12.71
N GLU A 3 1.41 8.27 11.81
CA GLU A 3 1.32 8.88 10.47
C GLU A 3 0.43 7.98 9.61
N TYR A 4 -0.46 8.57 8.83
CA TYR A 4 -1.40 7.84 7.97
C TYR A 4 -1.15 8.19 6.50
N ILE A 5 -1.26 7.18 5.64
CA ILE A 5 -1.09 7.29 4.20
C ILE A 5 -2.43 6.96 3.53
N THR A 6 -2.88 7.84 2.65
CA THR A 6 -4.08 7.62 1.83
C THR A 6 -3.65 7.13 0.47
N LEU A 7 -3.99 5.87 0.16
CA LEU A 7 -3.73 5.24 -1.12
C LEU A 7 -4.93 5.48 -2.05
N ALA A 8 -4.72 6.19 -3.15
CA ALA A 8 -5.74 6.36 -4.19
C ALA A 8 -5.77 5.14 -5.13
N TYR A 9 -6.96 4.62 -5.44
CA TYR A 9 -7.13 3.47 -6.33
C TYR A 9 -8.46 3.52 -7.10
N GLY A 10 -8.38 3.61 -8.43
CA GLY A 10 -9.58 3.76 -9.26
C GLY A 10 -10.43 4.96 -8.81
N ASN A 11 -11.70 4.70 -8.44
CA ASN A 11 -12.62 5.71 -7.92
C ASN A 11 -12.70 5.77 -6.38
N GLY A 12 -11.75 5.15 -5.68
CA GLY A 12 -11.73 5.07 -4.22
C GLY A 12 -10.40 5.46 -3.63
N SER A 13 -10.39 5.63 -2.31
CA SER A 13 -9.17 5.76 -1.54
C SER A 13 -9.26 4.94 -0.26
N VAL A 14 -8.10 4.56 0.28
CA VAL A 14 -8.03 3.86 1.55
C VAL A 14 -6.93 4.48 2.39
N THR A 15 -7.27 4.84 3.62
CA THR A 15 -6.31 5.41 4.57
C THR A 15 -5.84 4.32 5.51
N VAL A 16 -4.53 4.13 5.58
CA VAL A 16 -3.88 3.15 6.43
C VAL A 16 -2.72 3.79 7.20
N ALA A 17 -2.28 3.19 8.30
CA ALA A 17 -1.10 3.68 9.00
C ALA A 17 0.14 3.55 8.09
N LYS A 18 1.06 4.50 8.18
CA LYS A 18 2.38 4.39 7.55
C LYS A 18 3.06 3.12 8.05
N TYR A 19 3.78 2.48 7.15
CA TYR A 19 4.36 1.16 7.30
C TYR A 19 3.35 0.03 7.47
N SER A 20 2.08 0.24 7.10
CA SER A 20 1.15 -0.88 6.96
C SER A 20 1.66 -1.88 5.91
N ARG A 21 1.50 -3.16 6.21
CA ARG A 21 1.89 -4.26 5.34
C ARG A 21 0.94 -4.37 4.16
N ILE A 22 1.51 -4.32 2.96
CA ILE A 22 0.78 -4.38 1.70
C ILE A 22 1.36 -5.46 0.79
N LYS A 23 0.50 -6.07 -0.01
CA LYS A 23 0.83 -6.88 -1.16
C LYS A 23 0.32 -6.15 -2.41
N VAL A 24 1.22 -5.74 -3.28
CA VAL A 24 0.93 -5.05 -4.53
C VAL A 24 1.05 -6.03 -5.69
N TYR A 25 0.11 -5.98 -6.63
CA TYR A 25 0.14 -6.78 -7.85
C TYR A 25 0.68 -5.91 -8.99
N HIS A 26 1.90 -6.17 -9.42
CA HIS A 26 2.58 -5.45 -10.48
C HIS A 26 2.45 -6.20 -11.81
N GLN A 27 2.19 -5.46 -12.89
CA GLN A 27 1.97 -6.02 -14.23
C GLN A 27 3.12 -6.92 -14.72
N PHE A 28 4.37 -6.52 -14.44
CA PHE A 28 5.57 -7.21 -14.93
C PHE A 28 6.34 -8.02 -13.88
N LEU A 29 6.15 -7.71 -12.60
CA LEU A 29 7.00 -8.25 -11.51
C LEU A 29 6.23 -9.26 -10.65
N GLY A 30 4.98 -9.56 -11.00
CA GLY A 30 4.10 -10.39 -10.20
C GLY A 30 3.67 -9.68 -8.91
N SER A 31 3.63 -10.41 -7.79
CA SER A 31 3.24 -9.83 -6.51
C SER A 31 4.43 -9.38 -5.69
N ILE A 32 4.38 -8.14 -5.21
CA ILE A 32 5.41 -7.49 -4.40
C ILE A 32 4.84 -7.30 -2.99
N ARG A 33 5.59 -7.69 -1.97
CA ARG A 33 5.24 -7.42 -0.56
C ARG A 33 6.07 -6.23 -0.08
N GLY A 34 5.49 -5.41 0.78
CA GLY A 34 6.22 -4.26 1.32
C GLY A 34 5.47 -3.53 2.41
N PHE A 35 6.11 -2.50 2.93
CA PHE A 35 5.55 -1.56 3.90
C PHE A 35 5.32 -0.21 3.23
N ILE A 36 4.14 0.37 3.44
CA ILE A 36 3.77 1.62 2.76
C ILE A 36 4.55 2.79 3.36
N VAL A 37 5.25 3.56 2.51
CA VAL A 37 5.96 4.76 2.95
C VAL A 37 5.20 6.01 2.55
N SER A 38 4.81 6.11 1.28
CA SER A 38 4.11 7.25 0.72
C SER A 38 3.35 6.86 -0.55
N ASP A 39 2.33 7.65 -0.85
CA ASP A 39 1.53 7.56 -2.07
C ASP A 39 1.43 8.98 -2.65
N ASP A 40 1.84 9.16 -3.91
CA ASP A 40 1.65 10.39 -4.67
C ASP A 40 0.81 10.09 -5.92
N ASP A 41 0.54 11.11 -6.74
CA ASP A 41 -0.35 10.98 -7.91
C ASP A 41 0.07 9.85 -8.88
N THR A 42 1.38 9.64 -9.03
CA THR A 42 1.92 8.73 -10.06
C THR A 42 2.68 7.53 -9.50
N THR A 43 3.19 7.63 -8.27
CA THR A 43 4.00 6.57 -7.66
C THR A 43 3.53 6.14 -6.28
N LEU A 44 3.79 4.87 -5.99
CA LEU A 44 3.64 4.24 -4.69
C LEU A 44 5.02 3.84 -4.18
N THR A 45 5.43 4.36 -3.04
CA THR A 45 6.73 4.06 -2.44
C THR A 45 6.57 3.08 -1.30
N LEU A 46 7.33 1.98 -1.38
CA LEU A 46 7.30 0.87 -0.43
C LEU A 46 8.71 0.57 0.07
N ILE A 47 8.82 0.13 1.33
CA ILE A 47 10.00 -0.60 1.79
C ILE A 47 9.79 -2.07 1.42
N ILE A 48 10.64 -2.58 0.54
CA ILE A 48 10.67 -3.99 0.16
C ILE A 48 11.51 -4.73 1.19
N PRO A 49 10.94 -5.70 1.92
CA PRO A 49 11.65 -6.40 2.97
C PRO A 49 12.80 -7.22 2.38
N ASP A 50 13.94 -7.21 3.06
CA ASP A 50 15.07 -8.08 2.71
C ASP A 50 14.79 -9.56 3.10
N ASP A 51 13.96 -9.78 4.13
CA ASP A 51 13.56 -11.09 4.63
C ASP A 51 12.05 -11.17 4.93
N ILE A 52 11.46 -12.33 4.62
CA ILE A 52 10.01 -12.55 4.76
C ILE A 52 9.59 -12.79 6.22
N ASP A 53 10.44 -13.41 7.05
CA ASP A 53 10.13 -13.66 8.46
C ASP A 53 10.07 -12.33 9.24
N SER A 54 11.01 -11.41 8.97
CA SER A 54 10.94 -10.03 9.46
C SER A 54 9.66 -9.32 9.01
N PHE A 55 9.26 -9.48 7.75
CA PHE A 55 8.02 -8.91 7.23
C PHE A 55 6.76 -9.46 7.94
N ASP A 56 6.69 -10.77 8.15
CA ASP A 56 5.56 -11.41 8.82
C ASP A 56 5.47 -11.04 10.31
N LYS A 57 6.59 -10.67 10.93
CA LYS A 57 6.67 -10.09 12.29
C LYS A 57 6.43 -8.57 12.34
N GLY A 58 6.26 -7.90 11.20
CA GLY A 58 6.07 -6.45 11.14
C GLY A 58 7.35 -5.64 11.37
N ILE A 59 8.52 -6.26 11.25
CA ILE A 59 9.83 -5.60 11.39
C ILE A 59 10.16 -4.89 10.07
N ILE A 60 10.38 -3.58 10.13
CA ILE A 60 10.64 -2.74 8.97
C ILE A 60 12.15 -2.74 8.67
N GLU A 61 12.59 -3.73 7.90
CA GLU A 61 13.96 -3.84 7.40
C GLU A 61 13.92 -4.12 5.90
N GLY A 62 14.58 -3.29 5.10
CA GLY A 62 14.48 -3.41 3.66
C GLY A 62 14.98 -2.21 2.89
N LYS A 63 14.75 -2.26 1.58
CA LYS A 63 15.09 -1.16 0.67
C LYS A 63 13.84 -0.45 0.20
N GLU A 64 13.88 0.87 0.30
CA GLU A 64 12.85 1.72 -0.30
C GLU A 64 12.88 1.61 -1.83
N LYS A 65 11.71 1.41 -2.43
CA LYS A 65 11.50 1.40 -3.87
C LYS A 65 10.18 2.06 -4.20
N SER A 66 10.20 2.86 -5.27
CA SER A 66 9.01 3.48 -5.83
C SER A 66 8.54 2.72 -7.06
N PHE A 67 7.24 2.53 -7.17
CA PHE A 67 6.58 1.85 -8.27
C PHE A 67 5.59 2.80 -8.93
N LYS A 68 5.59 2.85 -10.27
CA LYS A 68 4.59 3.64 -10.99
C LYS A 68 3.22 2.98 -10.92
N LYS A 69 2.20 3.77 -10.58
CA LYS A 69 0.81 3.33 -10.43
C LYS A 69 0.23 2.75 -11.72
N GLU A 70 0.66 3.24 -12.89
CA GLU A 70 0.27 2.67 -14.21
C GLU A 70 0.59 1.17 -14.35
N TYR A 71 1.60 0.69 -13.63
CA TYR A 71 2.00 -0.72 -13.63
C TYR A 71 1.41 -1.53 -12.48
N LEU A 72 0.65 -0.89 -11.59
CA LEU A 72 -0.02 -1.56 -10.48
C LEU A 72 -1.43 -1.98 -10.92
N LYS A 73 -1.73 -3.27 -10.78
CA LYS A 73 -3.05 -3.85 -11.09
C LYS A 73 -3.98 -3.88 -9.88
N GLY A 74 -3.43 -3.72 -8.68
CA GLY A 74 -4.20 -3.68 -7.44
C GLY A 74 -3.32 -3.98 -6.23
N PHE A 75 -3.96 -4.04 -5.06
CA PHE A 75 -3.29 -4.36 -3.81
C PHE A 75 -4.22 -5.09 -2.84
N ALA A 76 -3.60 -5.77 -1.88
CA ALA A 76 -4.25 -6.36 -0.72
C ALA A 76 -3.47 -5.99 0.54
N PHE A 77 -4.19 -5.78 1.64
CA PHE A 77 -3.58 -5.54 2.94
C PHE A 77 -3.59 -6.80 3.77
N TYR A 78 -2.60 -6.93 4.66
CA TYR A 78 -2.58 -7.99 5.67
C TYR A 78 -3.54 -7.64 6.82
N PRO A 79 -4.07 -8.63 7.56
CA PRO A 79 -5.22 -8.46 8.48
C PRO A 79 -5.04 -7.50 9.66
N GLU A 80 -3.90 -6.80 9.77
CA GLU A 80 -3.68 -5.77 10.78
C GLU A 80 -4.31 -4.42 10.46
N VAL A 81 -4.86 -4.21 9.26
CA VAL A 81 -5.45 -2.92 8.92
C VAL A 81 -6.84 -2.75 9.54
N THR A 82 -6.93 -1.87 10.54
CA THR A 82 -8.18 -1.13 10.82
C THR A 82 -8.50 -0.32 9.55
N ARG A 83 -9.29 -0.91 8.66
CA ARG A 83 -9.61 -0.37 7.35
C ARG A 83 -10.57 0.80 7.51
N PHE A 84 -10.09 2.02 7.28
CA PHE A 84 -10.98 3.16 7.07
C PHE A 84 -11.17 3.32 5.55
N GLU A 85 -12.21 2.67 5.02
CA GLU A 85 -12.66 2.89 3.64
C GLU A 85 -13.56 4.11 3.60
N THR A 86 -13.08 5.19 2.99
CA THR A 86 -13.93 6.32 2.60
C THR A 86 -14.44 6.03 1.19
N ARG A 87 -15.65 5.47 1.06
CA ARG A 87 -16.33 5.43 -0.23
C ARG A 87 -16.81 6.85 -0.52
N ASP A 88 -16.28 7.45 -1.57
CA ASP A 88 -16.82 8.70 -2.09
C ASP A 88 -18.29 8.44 -2.43
N SER A 89 -19.18 8.93 -1.56
CA SER A 89 -20.62 8.79 -1.74
C SER A 89 -21.05 9.88 -2.71
N GLN A 90 -20.65 9.74 -3.97
CA GLN A 90 -21.39 10.36 -5.06
C GLN A 90 -22.66 9.52 -5.26
N GLY A 91 -23.62 9.75 -4.37
CA GLY A 91 -25.03 9.47 -4.63
C GLY A 91 -25.49 10.42 -5.72
N ASP A 92 -25.52 9.91 -6.94
CA ASP A 92 -26.26 10.44 -8.06
C ASP A 92 -27.77 10.36 -7.75
N VAL A 93 -28.49 11.45 -8.10
CA VAL A 93 -29.94 11.78 -8.06
C VAL A 93 -30.62 12.19 -6.75
#